data_AF-A0A914DVW4-F1
#
_entry.id   AF-A0A914DVW4-F1
#
_cell.length_a   1.000
_cell.length_b   1.000
_cell.length_c   1.000
_cell.angle_alpha   90.00
_cell.angle_beta   90.00
_cell.angle_gamma   90.00
#
_symmetry.space_group_name_H-M   'P 1'
#
loop_
_entity.id
_entity.type
_entity.pdbx_description
1 polymer ?
#
loop_
_entity_poly.entity_id
_entity_poly.type
_entity_poly.pdbx_seq_one_letter_code
_entity_poly.pdbx_strand_id
1 'polypeptide(L)'
;MPIQLQYTMKLVVVFLLFVLVVVGGTPLEKEDFLKLKSLPKYKEIGEKESPSTIPLAPPLPQIKAGYSFAVDISTPALASNFQCLASNGYLAAFIRVYSPTGGGTVDMAGITSVQKATITNIGTEVYVAPQPSGFKQGYQQFDETYNAFKNRGLTLKTIWLQVTSPLNWQTNQQLNIDFITSFVQRAL
;
A
#
# COMPACT_ATOMS: atom_id res chain seq x y z
N MET A 1 22.53 5.01 30.70
CA MET A 1 22.72 4.49 29.34
C MET A 1 21.35 4.37 28.68
N PRO A 2 21.01 5.17 27.66
CA PRO A 2 19.79 4.95 26.89
C PRO A 2 20.08 3.99 25.73
N ILE A 3 19.23 2.98 25.59
CA ILE A 3 19.21 2.01 24.50
C ILE A 3 18.68 2.72 23.25
N GLN A 4 19.51 2.85 22.22
CA GLN A 4 19.11 3.33 20.90
C GLN A 4 18.47 2.16 20.15
N LEU A 5 17.14 2.16 20.03
CA LEU A 5 16.41 1.28 19.12
C LEU A 5 16.63 1.79 17.69
N GLN A 6 17.48 1.09 16.93
CA GLN A 6 17.61 1.29 15.50
C GLN A 6 16.33 0.78 14.81
N TYR A 7 15.49 1.70 14.35
CA TYR A 7 14.40 1.36 13.44
C TYR A 7 14.95 1.22 12.02
N THR A 8 15.01 -0.02 11.52
CA THR A 8 15.39 -0.31 10.13
C THR A 8 14.23 0.05 9.21
N MET A 9 14.29 1.23 8.60
CA MET A 9 13.32 1.69 7.60
C MET A 9 13.50 0.87 6.31
N LYS A 10 12.57 -0.07 6.03
CA LYS A 10 12.54 -0.79 4.76
C LYS A 10 11.79 0.04 3.72
N LEU A 11 12.53 0.75 2.88
CA LEU A 11 12.02 1.41 1.68
C LEU A 11 11.62 0.32 0.67
N VAL A 12 10.31 0.05 0.54
CA VAL A 12 9.78 -0.83 -0.51
C VAL A 12 9.17 0.06 -1.59
N VAL A 13 9.93 0.32 -2.65
CA VAL A 13 9.45 1.02 -3.84
C VAL A 13 8.69 0.02 -4.71
N VAL A 14 7.37 0.07 -4.72
CA VAL A 14 6.55 -0.65 -5.72
C VAL A 14 6.32 0.30 -6.90
N PHE A 15 6.47 -0.21 -8.12
CA PHE A 15 6.44 0.53 -9.39
C PHE A 15 5.06 1.16 -9.67
N LEU A 16 4.82 2.29 -9.02
CA LEU A 16 3.94 3.43 -9.26
C LEU A 16 4.29 4.31 -8.05
N LEU A 17 4.91 5.47 -8.25
CA LEU A 17 5.60 6.24 -7.19
C LEU A 17 4.75 6.45 -5.92
N PHE A 18 4.83 5.53 -4.96
CA PHE A 18 4.22 5.60 -3.65
C PHE A 18 5.34 5.48 -2.61
N VAL A 19 5.34 6.37 -1.62
CA VAL A 19 6.20 6.26 -0.44
C VAL A 19 5.41 5.49 0.62
N LEU A 20 5.92 4.32 1.00
CA LEU A 20 5.39 3.54 2.11
C LEU A 20 5.64 4.25 3.43
N VAL A 21 4.58 4.46 4.22
CA VAL A 21 4.66 5.02 5.56
C VAL A 21 3.92 4.06 6.52
N VAL A 22 4.62 3.60 7.56
CA VAL A 22 4.04 2.71 8.57
C VAL A 22 3.62 3.54 9.77
N VAL A 23 2.38 3.40 10.22
CA VAL A 23 1.81 4.17 11.32
C VAL A 23 1.86 3.31 12.59
N GLY A 24 2.69 3.69 13.57
CA GLY A 24 2.69 3.10 14.92
C GLY A 24 2.68 1.56 14.96
N GLY A 25 3.80 0.93 14.59
CA GLY A 25 3.99 -0.52 14.62
C GLY A 25 5.11 -0.97 13.69
N THR A 26 5.64 -2.17 13.90
CA THR A 26 6.59 -2.78 12.95
C THR A 26 5.89 -3.05 11.62
N PRO A 27 6.56 -2.86 10.46
CA PRO A 27 6.01 -3.20 9.15
C PRO A 27 5.48 -4.64 9.15
N LEU A 28 4.44 -4.95 8.37
CA LEU A 28 3.99 -6.33 8.13
C LEU A 28 5.22 -7.23 7.90
N GLU A 29 5.51 -8.11 8.85
CA GLU A 29 6.64 -9.01 8.76
C GLU A 29 6.35 -10.06 7.68
N LYS A 30 7.41 -10.62 7.08
CA LYS A 30 7.33 -11.70 6.08
C LYS A 30 6.38 -12.83 6.50
N GLU A 31 6.23 -13.06 7.80
CA GLU A 31 5.39 -14.11 8.39
C GLU A 31 3.89 -13.90 8.14
N ASP A 32 3.40 -12.66 8.06
CA ASP A 32 2.00 -12.39 7.77
C ASP A 32 1.67 -12.64 6.28
N PHE A 33 2.65 -12.48 5.39
CA PHE A 33 2.54 -12.91 3.99
C PHE A 33 2.62 -14.43 3.82
N LEU A 34 3.31 -15.16 4.73
CA LEU A 34 3.33 -16.62 4.70
C LEU A 34 1.97 -17.23 5.09
N LYS A 35 1.24 -16.60 6.02
CA LYS A 35 -0.13 -17.02 6.39
C LYS A 35 -1.15 -16.87 5.25
N LEU A 36 -0.93 -15.93 4.34
CA LEU A 36 -1.73 -15.77 3.11
C LEU A 36 -1.41 -16.84 2.06
N LYS A 37 -0.18 -17.39 2.06
CA LYS A 37 0.24 -18.46 1.14
C LYS A 37 -0.27 -19.85 1.50
N SER A 38 -0.79 -20.06 2.72
CA SER A 38 -1.31 -21.36 3.17
C SER A 38 -2.78 -21.61 2.78
N LEU A 39 -3.40 -20.71 2.02
CA LEU A 39 -4.73 -20.97 1.43
C LEU A 39 -4.60 -21.96 0.26
N PRO A 40 -5.51 -22.93 0.10
CA PRO A 40 -5.34 -24.03 -0.84
C PRO A 40 -5.29 -23.52 -2.29
N LYS A 41 -4.15 -23.70 -2.97
CA LYS A 41 -3.96 -23.31 -4.37
C LYS A 41 -4.44 -24.39 -5.33
N TYR A 42 -5.05 -23.89 -6.41
CA TYR A 42 -5.55 -24.59 -7.59
C TYR A 42 -4.52 -25.48 -8.29
N LYS A 43 -5.04 -26.49 -8.99
CA LYS A 43 -4.37 -27.60 -9.71
C LYS A 43 -3.75 -27.11 -11.03
N GLU A 44 -2.46 -27.36 -11.26
CA GLU A 44 -1.74 -27.02 -12.50
C GLU A 44 -2.08 -27.99 -13.66
N ILE A 45 -2.19 -27.46 -14.88
CA ILE A 45 -2.23 -28.20 -16.17
C ILE A 45 -0.85 -28.15 -16.80
N GLY A 46 -0.32 -29.33 -17.15
CA GLY A 46 1.08 -29.53 -17.52
C GLY A 46 1.43 -29.21 -18.97
N GLU A 47 2.72 -28.94 -19.20
CA GLU A 47 3.31 -28.77 -20.52
C GLU A 47 4.51 -29.74 -20.68
N LYS A 48 4.61 -30.36 -21.86
CA LYS A 48 5.52 -31.47 -22.18
C LYS A 48 6.93 -30.97 -22.55
N GLU A 49 7.95 -31.71 -22.11
CA GLU A 49 9.38 -31.43 -22.41
C GLU A 49 9.85 -31.93 -23.79
N SER A 50 10.92 -31.30 -24.30
CA SER A 50 11.82 -31.81 -25.35
C SER A 50 13.30 -31.63 -24.92
N PRO A 51 14.22 -32.60 -25.15
CA PRO A 51 15.46 -32.71 -24.37
C PRO A 51 16.74 -32.35 -25.15
N SER A 52 17.81 -31.96 -24.44
CA SER A 52 19.19 -32.50 -24.62
C SER A 52 20.24 -31.82 -23.73
N THR A 53 20.48 -32.45 -22.58
CA THR A 53 21.76 -32.73 -21.90
C THR A 53 23.01 -31.85 -22.11
N ILE A 54 23.40 -31.16 -21.02
CA ILE A 54 24.77 -31.03 -20.48
C ILE A 54 24.66 -31.12 -18.94
N PRO A 55 25.52 -31.82 -18.19
CA PRO A 55 25.31 -32.08 -16.76
C PRO A 55 25.41 -30.79 -15.93
N LEU A 56 24.27 -30.37 -15.36
CA LEU A 56 24.15 -29.14 -14.58
C LEU A 56 24.48 -29.43 -13.11
N ALA A 57 25.19 -28.49 -12.48
CA ALA A 57 25.29 -28.39 -11.03
C ALA A 57 23.91 -28.60 -10.35
N PRO A 58 23.85 -29.11 -9.10
CA PRO A 58 22.58 -29.24 -8.39
C PRO A 58 21.80 -27.92 -8.50
N PRO A 59 20.56 -27.94 -9.03
CA PRO A 59 19.80 -26.72 -9.17
C PRO A 59 19.66 -26.07 -7.79
N LEU A 60 20.09 -24.81 -7.69
CA LEU A 60 19.75 -23.98 -6.54
C LEU A 60 18.25 -24.13 -6.27
N PRO A 61 17.80 -24.22 -5.01
CA PRO A 61 16.38 -24.30 -4.71
C PRO A 61 15.67 -23.18 -5.49
N GLN A 62 14.88 -23.57 -6.49
CA GLN A 62 14.10 -22.61 -7.26
C GLN A 62 13.07 -22.05 -6.30
N ILE A 63 13.39 -20.92 -5.66
CA ILE A 63 12.38 -20.06 -5.06
C ILE A 63 11.55 -19.59 -6.25
N LYS A 64 10.49 -20.35 -6.60
CA LYS A 64 9.52 -19.97 -7.61
C LYS A 64 8.90 -18.66 -7.10
N ALA A 65 9.42 -17.53 -7.58
CA ALA A 65 8.95 -16.22 -7.22
C ALA A 65 7.47 -16.16 -7.61
N GLY A 66 6.59 -16.16 -6.61
CA GLY A 66 5.16 -16.05 -6.82
C GLY A 66 4.80 -14.59 -6.99
N TYR A 67 4.19 -14.23 -8.11
CA TYR A 67 3.53 -12.93 -8.27
C TYR A 67 2.17 -12.97 -7.59
N SER A 68 1.70 -11.80 -7.16
CA SER A 68 0.36 -11.60 -6.61
C SER A 68 -0.20 -10.31 -7.19
N PHE A 69 -1.51 -10.26 -7.35
CA PHE A 69 -2.17 -9.12 -7.97
C PHE A 69 -2.80 -8.24 -6.90
N ALA A 70 -2.71 -6.93 -7.12
CA ALA A 70 -3.39 -5.92 -6.34
C ALA A 70 -3.99 -4.89 -7.29
N VAL A 71 -5.00 -4.16 -6.81
CA VAL A 71 -5.59 -3.03 -7.55
C VAL A 71 -5.42 -1.74 -6.77
N ASP A 72 -5.25 -0.62 -7.46
CA ASP A 72 -5.50 0.69 -6.88
C ASP A 72 -6.93 1.17 -7.23
N ILE A 73 -7.60 1.80 -6.26
CA ILE A 73 -8.97 2.26 -6.40
C ILE A 73 -9.05 3.71 -5.92
N SER A 74 -9.46 4.61 -6.81
CA SER A 74 -9.66 6.03 -6.54
C SER A 74 -11.14 6.46 -6.58
N THR A 75 -12.05 5.50 -6.79
CA THR A 75 -13.49 5.71 -6.88
C THR A 75 -14.22 4.90 -5.80
N PRO A 76 -15.45 5.27 -5.43
CA PRO A 76 -16.23 4.51 -4.46
C PRO A 76 -16.44 3.06 -4.92
N ALA A 77 -16.23 2.09 -4.01
CA ALA A 77 -16.39 0.67 -4.29
C ALA A 77 -17.32 -0.01 -3.26
N LEU A 78 -18.13 -0.96 -3.74
CA LEU A 78 -19.04 -1.77 -2.93
C LEU A 78 -18.35 -3.06 -2.48
N ALA A 79 -18.91 -3.71 -1.46
CA ALA A 79 -18.43 -5.02 -1.00
C ALA A 79 -18.44 -6.09 -2.12
N SER A 80 -19.42 -6.03 -3.03
CA SER A 80 -19.47 -6.92 -4.20
C SER A 80 -18.32 -6.72 -5.18
N ASN A 81 -17.80 -5.48 -5.31
CA ASN A 81 -16.61 -5.21 -6.12
C ASN A 81 -15.38 -5.89 -5.50
N PHE A 82 -15.18 -5.77 -4.19
CA PHE A 82 -14.07 -6.41 -3.48
C PHE A 82 -14.18 -7.94 -3.48
N GLN A 83 -15.38 -8.48 -3.31
CA GLN A 83 -15.63 -9.91 -3.42
C GLN A 83 -15.28 -10.43 -4.81
N CYS A 84 -15.66 -9.70 -5.87
CA CYS A 84 -15.30 -10.04 -7.24
C CYS A 84 -13.78 -10.07 -7.43
N LEU A 85 -13.06 -9.05 -6.96
CA LEU A 85 -11.60 -8.99 -7.03
C LEU A 85 -10.95 -10.18 -6.31
N ALA A 86 -11.38 -10.46 -5.08
CA ALA A 86 -10.86 -11.58 -4.30
C ALA A 86 -11.10 -12.94 -5.01
N SER A 87 -12.30 -13.15 -5.56
CA SER A 87 -12.64 -14.36 -6.32
C SER A 87 -11.85 -14.51 -7.63
N ASN A 88 -11.29 -13.42 -8.17
CA ASN A 88 -10.44 -13.43 -9.36
C ASN A 88 -8.94 -13.38 -9.05
N GLY A 89 -8.54 -13.63 -7.79
CA GLY A 89 -7.13 -13.81 -7.42
C GLY A 89 -6.38 -12.52 -7.06
N TYR A 90 -7.07 -11.39 -6.90
CA TYR A 90 -6.48 -10.19 -6.32
C TYR A 90 -6.40 -10.33 -4.79
N LEU A 91 -5.22 -10.11 -4.23
CA LEU A 91 -4.96 -10.30 -2.80
C LEU A 91 -5.02 -9.00 -2.01
N ALA A 92 -4.90 -7.85 -2.67
CA ALA A 92 -4.91 -6.54 -2.01
C ALA A 92 -5.58 -5.46 -2.85
N ALA A 93 -6.15 -4.45 -2.17
CA ALA A 93 -6.62 -3.22 -2.76
C ALA A 93 -5.96 -2.01 -2.07
N PHE A 94 -5.41 -1.10 -2.86
CA PHE A 94 -4.86 0.19 -2.46
C PHE A 94 -5.94 1.24 -2.67
N ILE A 95 -6.56 1.72 -1.59
CA ILE A 95 -7.73 2.58 -1.66
C ILE A 95 -7.33 4.03 -1.37
N ARG A 96 -7.69 4.97 -2.24
CA ARG A 96 -7.47 6.40 -1.99
C ARG A 96 -8.31 6.84 -0.81
N VAL A 97 -7.70 7.50 0.18
CA VAL A 97 -8.40 8.02 1.37
C VAL A 97 -8.23 9.51 1.56
N TYR A 98 -7.45 10.15 0.70
CA TYR A 98 -7.29 11.60 0.64
C TYR A 98 -7.11 12.03 -0.82
N SER A 99 -7.85 13.07 -1.21
CA SER A 99 -7.94 13.57 -2.58
C SER A 99 -7.21 14.90 -2.71
N PRO A 100 -6.55 15.18 -3.86
CA PRO A 100 -5.90 16.45 -4.12
C PRO A 100 -6.89 17.57 -4.47
N THR A 101 -8.19 17.29 -4.56
CA THR A 101 -9.22 18.27 -4.95
C THR A 101 -9.21 19.49 -4.04
N GLY A 102 -9.28 20.70 -4.63
CA GLY A 102 -9.21 21.95 -3.90
C GLY A 102 -7.86 22.09 -3.18
N GLY A 103 -7.88 22.37 -1.87
CA GLY A 103 -6.70 22.43 -1.01
C GLY A 103 -6.27 21.08 -0.44
N GLY A 104 -6.83 19.98 -0.93
CA GLY A 104 -6.69 18.66 -0.34
C GLY A 104 -7.79 18.37 0.69
N THR A 105 -8.41 17.19 0.61
CA THR A 105 -9.48 16.79 1.50
C THR A 105 -9.52 15.28 1.70
N VAL A 106 -10.00 14.84 2.86
CA VAL A 106 -10.30 13.43 3.12
C VAL A 106 -11.31 12.90 2.12
N ASP A 107 -11.01 11.73 1.54
CA ASP A 107 -11.92 10.99 0.66
C ASP A 107 -12.80 10.05 1.50
N MET A 108 -13.92 10.58 1.99
CA MET A 108 -14.85 9.82 2.85
C MET A 108 -15.49 8.62 2.14
N ALA A 109 -15.62 8.68 0.80
CA ALA A 109 -16.10 7.55 0.02
C ALA A 109 -15.03 6.46 -0.07
N GLY A 110 -13.76 6.84 -0.18
CA GLY A 110 -12.61 5.95 -0.02
C GLY A 110 -12.58 5.25 1.34
N ILE A 111 -12.70 5.99 2.44
CA ILE A 111 -12.76 5.40 3.80
C ILE A 111 -13.94 4.44 3.93
N THR A 112 -15.09 4.78 3.36
CA THR A 112 -16.25 3.87 3.34
C THR A 112 -15.95 2.60 2.54
N SER A 113 -15.23 2.71 1.42
CA SER A 113 -14.77 1.55 0.64
C SER A 113 -13.80 0.67 1.45
N VAL A 114 -12.92 1.24 2.27
CA VAL A 114 -12.06 0.47 3.20
C VAL A 114 -12.91 -0.36 4.14
N GLN A 115 -13.96 0.22 4.76
CA GLN A 115 -14.89 -0.53 5.62
C GLN A 115 -15.54 -1.70 4.87
N LYS A 116 -15.96 -1.48 3.61
CA LYS A 116 -16.54 -2.54 2.79
C LYS A 116 -15.54 -3.63 2.40
N ALA A 117 -14.27 -3.29 2.22
CA ALA A 117 -13.22 -4.27 1.93
C ALA A 117 -12.86 -5.12 3.16
N THR A 118 -12.88 -4.56 4.38
CA THR A 118 -12.52 -5.28 5.61
C THR A 118 -13.43 -6.48 5.94
N ILE A 119 -14.64 -6.53 5.37
CA ILE A 119 -15.57 -7.67 5.53
C ILE A 119 -15.45 -8.70 4.39
N THR A 120 -14.43 -8.60 3.56
CA THR A 120 -14.15 -9.52 2.43
C THR A 120 -12.75 -10.12 2.56
N ASN A 121 -12.42 -11.12 1.74
CA ASN A 121 -11.11 -11.79 1.79
C ASN A 121 -10.01 -11.07 0.98
N ILE A 122 -9.99 -9.73 0.99
CA ILE A 122 -8.97 -8.92 0.33
C ILE A 122 -8.21 -8.07 1.36
N GLY A 123 -6.88 -8.03 1.24
CA GLY A 123 -6.06 -7.12 2.03
C GLY A 123 -6.35 -5.67 1.67
N THR A 124 -6.31 -4.77 2.64
CA THR A 124 -6.55 -3.33 2.43
C THR A 124 -5.32 -2.52 2.78
N GLU A 125 -4.83 -1.79 1.79
CA GLU A 125 -3.84 -0.74 1.93
C GLU A 125 -4.49 0.59 1.55
N VAL A 126 -4.02 1.71 2.09
CA VAL A 126 -4.63 3.02 1.82
C VAL A 126 -3.60 4.04 1.39
N TYR A 127 -3.96 4.92 0.47
CA TYR A 127 -3.05 5.94 -0.02
C TYR A 127 -3.65 7.35 0.00
N VAL A 128 -2.76 8.32 0.15
CA VAL A 128 -3.01 9.75 0.05
C VAL A 128 -2.54 10.20 -1.32
N ALA A 129 -3.43 10.78 -2.11
CA ALA A 129 -3.05 11.59 -3.26
C ALA A 129 -2.95 13.05 -2.76
N PRO A 130 -1.74 13.56 -2.49
CA PRO A 130 -1.56 14.80 -1.75
C PRO A 130 -1.87 16.04 -2.60
N GLN A 131 -2.13 17.16 -1.92
CA GLN A 131 -2.16 18.49 -2.54
C GLN A 131 -1.02 19.35 -1.98
N PRO A 132 0.22 19.20 -2.48
CA PRO A 132 1.38 19.92 -1.95
C PRO A 132 1.36 21.41 -2.31
N SER A 133 0.67 21.82 -3.37
CA SER A 133 0.51 23.22 -3.77
C SER A 133 -0.62 23.95 -3.03
N GLY A 134 -1.33 23.24 -2.14
CA GLY A 134 -2.40 23.82 -1.32
C GLY A 134 -1.87 24.52 -0.07
N PHE A 135 -2.80 25.04 0.74
CA PHE A 135 -2.48 25.72 2.00
C PHE A 135 -2.13 24.78 3.15
N LYS A 136 -2.37 23.46 2.98
CA LYS A 136 -2.17 22.44 4.02
C LYS A 136 -0.84 21.73 3.85
N GLN A 137 -0.05 21.70 4.91
CA GLN A 137 1.22 20.96 4.98
C GLN A 137 1.00 19.44 5.07
N GLY A 138 2.05 18.67 4.79
CA GLY A 138 1.99 17.20 4.78
C GLY A 138 1.45 16.61 6.10
N TYR A 139 1.94 17.10 7.24
CA TYR A 139 1.44 16.66 8.56
C TYR A 139 -0.06 16.91 8.77
N GLN A 140 -0.62 17.99 8.21
CA GLN A 140 -2.05 18.30 8.32
C GLN A 140 -2.88 17.31 7.50
N GLN A 141 -2.44 16.99 6.28
CA GLN A 141 -3.12 16.01 5.42
C GLN A 141 -3.06 14.60 6.04
N PHE A 142 -1.96 14.26 6.71
CA PHE A 142 -1.87 13.04 7.52
C PHE A 142 -2.87 13.06 8.68
N ASP A 143 -2.87 14.12 9.51
CA ASP A 143 -3.74 14.22 10.69
C ASP A 143 -5.23 14.15 10.33
N GLU A 144 -5.64 14.82 9.26
CA GLU A 144 -7.02 14.75 8.75
C GLU A 144 -7.40 13.31 8.38
N THR A 145 -6.49 12.61 7.68
CA THR A 145 -6.69 11.21 7.30
C THR A 145 -6.76 10.29 8.53
N TYR A 146 -5.78 10.40 9.43
CA TYR A 146 -5.71 9.59 10.64
C TYR A 146 -6.94 9.80 11.54
N ASN A 147 -7.34 11.06 11.75
CA ASN A 147 -8.52 11.38 12.54
C ASN A 147 -9.81 10.87 11.89
N ALA A 148 -9.93 10.90 10.56
CA ALA A 148 -11.09 10.34 9.88
C ALA A 148 -11.20 8.81 10.07
N PHE A 149 -10.08 8.09 10.07
CA PHE A 149 -10.05 6.66 10.41
C PHE A 149 -10.44 6.42 11.87
N LYS A 150 -9.82 7.16 12.80
CA LYS A 150 -10.10 7.08 14.23
C LYS A 150 -11.57 7.34 14.55
N ASN A 151 -12.15 8.38 13.96
CA ASN A 151 -13.56 8.75 14.15
C ASN A 151 -14.54 7.70 13.58
N ARG A 152 -14.08 6.84 12.66
CA ARG A 152 -14.85 5.71 12.11
C ARG A 152 -14.56 4.38 12.81
N GLY A 153 -13.76 4.40 13.88
CA GLY A 153 -13.38 3.19 14.61
C GLY A 153 -12.47 2.25 13.80
N LEU A 154 -11.74 2.78 12.82
CA LEU A 154 -10.83 2.01 11.98
C LEU A 154 -9.38 2.23 12.40
N THR A 155 -8.59 1.16 12.38
CA THR A 155 -7.15 1.22 12.62
C THR A 155 -6.41 1.45 11.32
N LEU A 156 -5.69 2.57 11.24
CA LEU A 156 -4.74 2.85 10.16
C LEU A 156 -3.38 2.21 10.50
N LYS A 157 -3.01 1.12 9.81
CA LYS A 157 -1.74 0.41 10.03
C LYS A 157 -0.62 0.91 9.12
N THR A 158 -0.96 1.12 7.86
CA THR A 158 -0.05 1.51 6.79
C THR A 158 -0.73 2.58 5.96
N ILE A 159 0.02 3.58 5.53
CA ILE A 159 -0.46 4.64 4.65
C ILE A 159 0.60 4.91 3.57
N TRP A 160 0.15 5.07 2.34
CA TRP A 160 1.03 5.31 1.20
C TRP A 160 0.87 6.75 0.73
N LEU A 161 1.97 7.49 0.59
CA LEU A 161 1.93 8.83 0.00
C LEU A 161 2.21 8.74 -1.50
N GLN A 162 1.27 9.16 -2.33
CA GLN A 162 1.43 9.13 -3.79
C GLN A 162 2.28 10.31 -4.28
N VAL A 163 3.38 10.03 -4.97
CA VAL A 163 4.31 11.01 -5.54
C VAL A 163 4.27 10.95 -7.06
N THR A 164 3.29 11.60 -7.67
CA THR A 164 3.08 11.50 -9.14
C THR A 164 3.84 12.56 -9.95
N SER A 165 3.31 12.90 -11.13
CA SER A 165 3.87 13.86 -12.07
C SER A 165 4.33 15.15 -11.40
N PRO A 166 5.50 15.72 -11.80
CA PRO A 166 5.97 17.02 -11.31
C PRO A 166 4.94 18.16 -11.45
N LEU A 167 3.98 18.05 -12.38
CA LEU A 167 2.89 19.03 -12.54
C LEU A 167 1.96 19.13 -11.32
N ASN A 168 1.88 18.07 -10.51
CA ASN A 168 1.08 18.03 -9.29
C ASN A 168 1.87 18.47 -8.04
N TRP A 169 3.14 18.83 -8.21
CA TRP A 169 4.06 19.21 -7.15
C TRP A 169 4.52 20.66 -7.35
N GLN A 170 5.07 21.25 -6.30
CA GLN A 170 5.60 22.61 -6.41
C GLN A 170 6.88 22.63 -7.26
N THR A 171 7.13 23.71 -7.98
CA THR A 171 8.39 23.88 -8.73
C THR A 171 9.60 23.94 -7.79
N ASN A 172 9.40 24.44 -6.55
CA ASN A 172 10.44 24.46 -5.54
C ASN A 172 10.59 23.07 -4.90
N GLN A 173 11.71 22.42 -5.19
CA GLN A 173 12.02 21.08 -4.67
C GLN A 173 12.09 21.03 -3.14
N GLN A 174 12.60 22.08 -2.49
CA GLN A 174 12.70 22.12 -1.03
C GLN A 174 11.31 22.07 -0.38
N LEU A 175 10.33 22.78 -0.94
CA LEU A 175 8.96 22.75 -0.43
C LEU A 175 8.30 21.37 -0.59
N ASN A 176 8.64 20.63 -1.66
CA ASN A 176 8.19 19.24 -1.82
C ASN A 176 8.85 18.30 -0.79
N ILE A 177 10.16 18.49 -0.53
CA ILE A 177 10.89 17.72 0.49
C ILE A 177 10.31 17.99 1.88
N ASP A 178 10.05 19.25 2.22
CA ASP A 178 9.47 19.66 3.50
C ASP A 178 8.06 19.07 3.68
N PHE A 179 7.25 19.09 2.62
CA PHE A 179 5.93 18.46 2.61
C PHE A 179 6.03 16.95 2.92
N ILE A 180 6.83 16.20 2.14
CA ILE A 180 6.99 14.74 2.31
C ILE A 180 7.55 14.42 3.70
N THR A 181 8.58 15.16 4.12
CA THR A 181 9.22 14.98 5.43
C THR A 181 8.22 15.18 6.55
N SER A 182 7.42 16.25 6.51
CA SER A 182 6.42 16.52 7.54
C SER A 182 5.33 15.45 7.59
N PHE A 183 4.93 14.90 6.43
CA PHE A 183 3.96 13.80 6.37
C PHE A 183 4.53 12.52 7.01
N VAL A 184 5.76 12.14 6.64
CA VAL A 184 6.43 10.94 7.15
C VAL A 184 6.71 11.05 8.65
N GLN A 185 7.25 12.19 9.11
CA GLN A 185 7.54 12.41 10.53
C GLN A 185 6.29 12.34 11.41
N ARG A 186 5.12 12.72 10.88
CA ARG A 186 3.87 12.66 11.64
C ARG A 186 3.35 11.23 11.83
N ALA A 187 3.77 10.30 10.99
CA ALA A 187 3.34 8.91 11.04
C ALA A 187 4.18 8.02 11.97
N LEU A 188 5.42 8.45 12.25
CA LEU A 188 6.38 7.78 13.13
C LEU A 188 6.06 8.07 14.61
#